data_AF-A0A536L4R2-F1
#
_entry.id   AF-A0A536L4R2-F1
#
_cell.length_a   1.000
_cell.length_b   1.000
_cell.length_c   1.000
_cell.angle_alpha   90.00
_cell.angle_beta   90.00
_cell.angle_gamma   90.00
#
_symmetry.space_group_name_H-M   'P 1'
#
loop_
_entity.id
_entity.type
_entity.pdbx_description
1 polymer ?
#
loop_
_entity_poly.entity_id
_entity_poly.type
_entity_poly.pdbx_seq_one_letter_code
_entity_poly.pdbx_strand_id
1 'polypeptide(L)'
;MPGGGRARAADRARAAGPGRGPGARCGDGGSRLLLRLVRRLAVAGLAIAAALTPQVVLAHAQLLQSDPAPNALLQTVPASVTLIFSEAVAPAGAGIKVFSPSGRQVGAPPVARGSVLSSAIDSTETGTYVVSWQVLAPDTHPSRGAFEFNVGRGSPNPYSALANGPEIGTATPTGLVLQALARWVHLVGFALVFGVIGYTLLTHRQESFRRLVGSGVILLIAAEPLALLGQLASLSFDGDTALAVLGSSFGRVIGLRLGAALLTWALLATRRAWPLLAPGAAIALLDGASAHAIPGLPGAGQVLVAAHVSSMGLWAGGLAAFLIAPDRRFGRYAAWTLTVTIASGLLLAFAHTHFGDALITSGYGRVLMVKVLIVGVALVAAVARRHRTEFRIAMVVVAAAAVLAALPPPI
;
A
#
# COMPACT_ATOMS: atom_id res chain seq x y z
N MET A 1 34.07 35.07 -83.70
CA MET A 1 35.52 35.27 -83.57
C MET A 1 35.98 34.66 -82.25
N PRO A 2 37.07 33.86 -82.25
CA PRO A 2 37.34 32.81 -81.25
C PRO A 2 38.58 33.09 -80.38
N GLY A 3 38.85 32.22 -79.41
CA GLY A 3 40.14 32.06 -78.74
C GLY A 3 39.98 31.72 -77.25
N GLY A 4 40.20 30.50 -76.74
CA GLY A 4 41.00 29.39 -77.23
C GLY A 4 42.48 29.61 -76.91
N GLY A 5 43.01 29.04 -75.82
CA GLY A 5 44.45 29.17 -75.57
C GLY A 5 45.05 28.72 -74.23
N ARG A 6 44.96 27.42 -73.94
CA ARG A 6 46.01 26.52 -73.38
C ARG A 6 46.74 26.81 -72.05
N ALA A 7 46.78 25.72 -71.29
CA ALA A 7 47.58 25.43 -70.11
C ALA A 7 49.11 25.45 -70.32
N ARG A 8 49.86 25.62 -69.20
CA ARG A 8 50.92 24.67 -68.79
C ARG A 8 51.34 24.86 -67.33
N ALA A 9 51.56 23.71 -66.70
CA ALA A 9 52.01 23.48 -65.34
C ALA A 9 53.52 23.77 -65.14
N ALA A 10 53.93 24.09 -63.91
CA ALA A 10 54.69 23.18 -63.05
C ALA A 10 55.36 23.92 -61.87
N ASP A 11 54.97 23.51 -60.67
CA ASP A 11 55.84 23.09 -59.56
C ASP A 11 56.74 24.12 -58.82
N ARG A 12 56.43 24.35 -57.53
CA ARG A 12 57.36 24.12 -56.40
C ARG A 12 56.70 24.36 -55.03
N ALA A 13 56.56 23.24 -54.31
CA ALA A 13 56.76 23.00 -52.88
C ALA A 13 56.69 24.13 -51.80
N ARG A 14 55.87 23.82 -50.78
CA ARG A 14 56.05 23.97 -49.32
C ARG A 14 56.06 25.38 -48.69
N ALA A 15 55.02 25.67 -47.91
CA ALA A 15 55.14 25.85 -46.45
C ALA A 15 53.75 25.82 -45.80
N ALA A 16 53.60 25.02 -44.75
CA ALA A 16 52.39 24.83 -43.97
C ALA A 16 52.16 26.02 -43.01
N GLY A 17 50.92 26.53 -42.99
CA GLY A 17 50.39 27.38 -41.92
C GLY A 17 49.13 26.72 -41.35
N PRO A 18 49.00 26.55 -40.02
CA PRO A 18 47.97 25.70 -39.44
C PRO A 18 46.60 26.37 -39.53
N GLY A 19 45.64 25.59 -40.04
CA GLY A 19 44.23 25.97 -40.10
C GLY A 19 43.65 26.19 -38.71
N ARG A 20 43.00 27.33 -38.52
CA ARG A 20 42.00 27.52 -37.46
C ARG A 20 40.74 26.76 -37.85
N GLY A 21 40.64 25.50 -37.42
CA GLY A 21 39.39 24.75 -37.44
C GLY A 21 38.38 25.32 -36.42
N PRO A 22 37.07 25.16 -36.65
CA PRO A 22 36.05 25.51 -35.67
C PRO A 22 36.17 24.56 -34.48
N GLY A 23 36.55 25.10 -33.33
CA GLY A 23 36.64 24.35 -32.08
C GLY A 23 35.30 23.72 -31.72
N ALA A 24 35.26 22.40 -31.75
CA ALA A 24 34.18 21.57 -31.26
C ALA A 24 33.90 21.89 -29.78
N ARG A 25 32.75 22.52 -29.51
CA ARG A 25 32.15 22.54 -28.18
C ARG A 25 31.46 21.19 -27.94
N CYS A 26 32.24 20.16 -27.62
CA CYS A 26 31.74 18.90 -27.09
C CYS A 26 32.09 18.81 -25.60
N GLY A 27 31.09 18.56 -24.75
CA GLY A 27 31.34 17.94 -23.44
C GLY A 27 30.48 18.41 -22.27
N ASP A 28 30.07 19.67 -22.18
CA ASP A 28 29.58 20.21 -20.90
C ASP A 28 28.05 20.17 -20.71
N GLY A 29 27.32 19.84 -21.79
CA GLY A 29 25.85 19.69 -21.75
C GLY A 29 25.40 18.35 -21.14
N GLY A 30 26.15 17.27 -21.42
CA GLY A 30 25.81 15.92 -20.98
C GLY A 30 26.00 15.72 -19.48
N SER A 31 27.11 16.21 -18.93
CA SER A 31 27.42 16.17 -17.49
C SER A 31 26.39 16.94 -16.66
N ARG A 32 26.00 18.15 -17.09
CA ARG A 32 24.98 18.97 -16.43
C ARG A 32 23.58 18.36 -16.55
N LEU A 33 23.26 17.69 -17.67
CA LEU A 33 21.98 16.99 -17.84
C LEU A 33 21.91 15.76 -16.94
N LEU A 34 23.01 14.99 -16.84
CA LEU A 34 23.12 13.78 -16.02
C LEU A 34 23.11 14.12 -14.53
N LEU A 35 23.83 15.15 -14.09
CA LEU A 35 23.78 15.69 -12.73
C LEU A 35 22.39 16.21 -12.34
N ARG A 36 21.68 16.87 -13.28
CA ARG A 36 20.28 17.29 -13.08
C ARG A 36 19.34 16.08 -13.00
N LEU A 37 19.56 15.04 -13.80
CA LEU A 37 18.77 13.81 -13.77
C LEU A 37 18.99 13.04 -12.45
N VAL A 38 20.25 12.86 -12.04
CA VAL A 38 20.63 12.17 -10.80
C VAL A 38 20.10 12.92 -9.58
N ARG A 39 20.23 14.25 -9.54
CA ARG A 39 19.64 15.07 -8.46
C ARG A 39 18.10 15.00 -8.45
N ARG A 40 17.45 14.93 -9.62
CA ARG A 40 15.99 14.78 -9.73
C ARG A 40 15.52 13.38 -9.29
N LEU A 41 16.25 12.34 -9.65
CA LEU A 41 16.00 10.96 -9.20
C LEU A 41 16.31 10.79 -7.71
N ALA A 42 17.30 11.51 -7.17
CA ALA A 42 17.60 11.54 -5.75
C ALA A 42 16.52 12.29 -4.96
N VAL A 43 15.99 13.40 -5.45
CA VAL A 43 14.88 14.11 -4.81
C VAL A 43 13.57 13.32 -4.92
N ALA A 44 13.28 12.71 -6.07
CA ALA A 44 12.15 11.81 -6.21
C ALA A 44 12.32 10.57 -5.32
N GLY A 45 13.52 10.00 -5.26
CA GLY A 45 13.89 8.88 -4.40
C GLY A 45 13.81 9.23 -2.91
N LEU A 46 14.15 10.45 -2.52
CA LEU A 46 14.03 10.94 -1.14
C LEU A 46 12.57 11.23 -0.77
N ALA A 47 11.76 11.75 -1.70
CA ALA A 47 10.31 11.90 -1.52
C ALA A 47 9.60 10.54 -1.46
N ILE A 48 10.05 9.57 -2.27
CA ILE A 48 9.61 8.17 -2.20
C ILE A 48 10.03 7.58 -0.86
N ALA A 49 11.28 7.74 -0.41
CA ALA A 49 11.76 7.24 0.87
C ALA A 49 11.01 7.88 2.07
N ALA A 50 10.69 9.17 2.00
CA ALA A 50 9.90 9.88 3.01
C ALA A 50 8.40 9.56 2.96
N ALA A 51 7.87 9.10 1.82
CA ALA A 51 6.51 8.56 1.72
C ALA A 51 6.45 7.07 2.11
N LEU A 52 7.57 6.37 1.98
CA LEU A 52 7.76 4.97 2.36
C LEU A 52 8.10 4.80 3.83
N THR A 53 8.35 5.86 4.60
CA THR A 53 8.45 5.73 6.06
C THR A 53 7.08 5.25 6.55
N PRO A 54 6.94 3.99 6.96
CA PRO A 54 5.72 3.54 7.61
C PRO A 54 5.72 4.30 8.92
N GLN A 55 4.86 5.32 9.05
CA GLN A 55 4.51 5.74 10.39
C GLN A 55 3.69 4.58 10.93
N VAL A 56 4.35 3.70 11.69
CA VAL A 56 3.66 2.68 12.48
C VAL A 56 2.92 3.47 13.54
N VAL A 57 1.72 3.93 13.20
CA VAL A 57 0.83 4.40 14.24
C VAL A 57 0.26 3.14 14.86
N LEU A 58 0.66 2.97 16.11
CA LEU A 58 0.05 2.14 17.13
C LEU A 58 -1.43 2.54 17.26
N ALA A 59 -2.28 2.08 16.35
CA ALA A 59 -3.73 2.32 16.39
C ALA A 59 -4.54 1.07 16.04
N HIS A 60 -3.90 -0.10 16.14
CA HIS A 60 -4.58 -1.40 16.05
C HIS A 60 -5.05 -1.85 17.43
N ALA A 61 -5.78 -2.96 17.50
CA ALA A 61 -6.23 -3.58 18.75
C ALA A 61 -5.07 -3.79 19.75
N GLN A 62 -4.83 -2.78 20.58
CA GLN A 62 -3.78 -2.76 21.58
C GLN A 62 -4.29 -3.42 22.83
N LEU A 63 -3.44 -4.26 23.42
CA LEU A 63 -3.71 -4.78 24.75
C LEU A 63 -3.57 -3.63 25.76
N LEU A 64 -4.68 -3.19 26.32
CA LEU A 64 -4.71 -2.14 27.34
C LEU A 64 -4.45 -2.70 28.74
N GLN A 65 -5.02 -3.87 29.02
CA GLN A 65 -4.93 -4.50 30.33
C GLN A 65 -5.04 -6.03 30.20
N SER A 66 -4.38 -6.74 31.10
CA SER A 66 -4.58 -8.18 31.28
C SER A 66 -4.76 -8.52 32.76
N ASP A 67 -5.52 -9.57 33.00
CA ASP A 67 -5.61 -10.26 34.28
C ASP A 67 -5.38 -11.76 34.04
N PRO A 68 -4.25 -12.35 34.47
CA PRO A 68 -3.17 -11.74 35.26
C PRO A 68 -2.40 -10.64 34.53
N ALA A 69 -1.83 -9.71 35.29
CA ALA A 69 -0.93 -8.70 34.75
C ALA A 69 0.41 -9.34 34.32
N PRO A 70 1.11 -8.77 33.31
CA PRO A 70 2.43 -9.24 32.92
C PRO A 70 3.40 -9.22 34.11
N ASN A 71 4.17 -10.29 34.25
CA ASN A 71 5.12 -10.55 35.33
C ASN A 71 4.50 -10.62 36.74
N ALA A 72 3.18 -10.74 36.87
CA ALA A 72 2.53 -10.89 38.17
C ALA A 72 3.01 -12.15 38.89
N LEU A 73 3.13 -12.08 40.22
CA LEU A 73 3.36 -13.24 41.09
C LEU A 73 2.07 -13.53 41.87
N LEU A 74 1.39 -14.61 41.52
CA LEU A 74 0.14 -15.06 42.13
C LEU A 74 0.42 -16.16 43.15
N GLN A 75 -0.45 -16.28 44.16
CA GLN A 75 -0.35 -17.38 45.14
C GLN A 75 -0.98 -18.67 44.63
N THR A 76 -2.03 -18.57 43.81
CA THR A 76 -2.77 -19.70 43.25
C THR A 76 -2.96 -19.51 41.75
N VAL A 77 -3.17 -20.62 41.03
CA VAL A 77 -3.49 -20.58 39.61
C VAL A 77 -4.84 -19.85 39.43
N PRO A 78 -4.91 -18.82 38.57
CA PRO A 78 -6.16 -18.10 38.31
C PRO A 78 -7.11 -18.98 37.49
N ALA A 79 -8.42 -18.79 37.65
CA ALA A 79 -9.42 -19.57 36.91
C ALA A 79 -9.41 -19.27 35.39
N SER A 80 -8.93 -18.08 34.99
CA SER A 80 -8.89 -17.65 33.60
C SER A 80 -7.83 -16.58 33.36
N VAL A 81 -7.43 -16.40 32.11
CA VAL A 81 -6.77 -15.21 31.60
C VAL A 81 -7.79 -14.33 30.89
N THR A 82 -7.80 -13.04 31.19
CA THR A 82 -8.62 -12.01 30.54
C THR A 82 -7.73 -10.94 29.93
N LEU A 83 -7.99 -10.59 28.68
CA LEU A 83 -7.31 -9.56 27.91
C LEU A 83 -8.32 -8.48 27.50
N ILE A 84 -7.99 -7.21 27.74
CA ILE A 84 -8.83 -6.06 27.40
C ILE A 84 -8.11 -5.23 26.34
N PHE A 85 -8.79 -4.99 25.23
CA PHE A 85 -8.25 -4.28 24.07
C PHE A 85 -8.82 -2.87 23.92
N SER A 86 -8.16 -2.05 23.12
CA SER A 86 -8.61 -0.69 22.74
C SER A 86 -9.89 -0.67 21.90
N GLU A 87 -10.21 -1.78 21.25
CA GLU A 87 -11.36 -1.93 20.36
C GLU A 87 -11.89 -3.37 20.40
N ALA A 88 -13.01 -3.63 19.72
CA ALA A 88 -13.54 -4.98 19.61
C ALA A 88 -12.53 -5.90 18.91
N VAL A 89 -12.50 -7.18 19.27
CA VAL A 89 -11.58 -8.16 18.66
C VAL A 89 -12.24 -9.50 18.38
N ALA A 90 -11.77 -10.18 17.33
CA ALA A 90 -12.08 -11.56 17.04
C ALA A 90 -10.83 -12.44 17.24
N PRO A 91 -10.94 -13.64 17.82
CA PRO A 91 -9.83 -14.58 17.93
C PRO A 91 -9.27 -14.95 16.54
N ALA A 92 -7.94 -14.97 16.40
CA ALA A 92 -7.29 -15.58 15.25
C ALA A 92 -6.63 -16.91 15.66
N GLY A 93 -6.90 -17.97 14.89
CA GLY A 93 -6.47 -19.32 15.26
C GLY A 93 -7.00 -19.71 16.64
N ALA A 94 -6.10 -20.12 17.54
CA ALA A 94 -6.45 -20.46 18.93
C ALA A 94 -6.83 -19.24 19.79
N GLY A 95 -6.58 -18.02 19.33
CA GLY A 95 -6.90 -16.77 20.03
C GLY A 95 -6.03 -16.51 21.26
N ILE A 96 -6.19 -17.30 22.32
CA ILE A 96 -5.32 -17.30 23.51
C ILE A 96 -4.76 -18.71 23.68
N LYS A 97 -3.45 -18.80 23.86
CA LYS A 97 -2.76 -20.02 24.31
C LYS A 97 -2.11 -19.74 25.65
N VAL A 98 -2.36 -20.60 26.63
CA VAL A 98 -1.72 -20.56 27.94
C VAL A 98 -0.88 -21.82 28.10
N PHE A 99 0.42 -21.66 28.33
CA PHE A 99 1.36 -22.75 28.56
C PHE A 99 1.73 -22.81 30.05
N SER A 100 1.54 -23.98 30.66
CA SER A 100 1.93 -24.23 32.05
C SER A 100 3.47 -24.34 32.19
N PRO A 101 4.01 -24.39 33.42
CA PRO A 101 5.46 -24.54 33.66
C PRO A 101 6.09 -25.73 32.94
N SER A 102 5.38 -26.86 32.83
CA SER A 102 5.84 -28.04 32.06
C SER A 102 5.77 -27.87 30.55
N GLY A 103 5.20 -26.76 30.04
CA GLY A 103 4.98 -26.49 28.62
C GLY A 103 3.65 -27.05 28.08
N ARG A 104 2.79 -27.64 28.92
CA ARG A 104 1.47 -28.12 28.47
C ARG A 104 0.56 -26.93 28.16
N GLN A 105 -0.16 -26.98 27.04
CA GLN A 105 -1.22 -26.01 26.77
C GLN A 105 -2.43 -26.31 27.67
N VAL A 106 -2.79 -25.34 28.51
CA VAL A 106 -3.83 -25.48 29.57
C VAL A 106 -4.98 -24.49 29.41
N GLY A 107 -4.94 -23.63 28.39
CA GLY A 107 -6.01 -22.69 28.07
C GLY A 107 -7.13 -23.34 27.26
N ALA A 108 -8.38 -23.11 27.65
CA ALA A 108 -9.57 -23.48 26.89
C ALA A 108 -9.79 -22.52 25.70
N PRO A 109 -10.62 -22.89 24.69
CA PRO A 109 -10.99 -21.98 23.60
C PRO A 109 -11.51 -20.63 24.14
N PRO A 110 -11.03 -19.50 23.61
CA PRO A 110 -11.35 -18.20 24.19
C PRO A 110 -12.76 -17.74 23.81
N VAL A 111 -13.35 -16.94 24.69
CA VAL A 111 -14.63 -16.27 24.48
C VAL A 111 -14.37 -14.77 24.25
N ALA A 112 -14.84 -14.25 23.11
CA ALA A 112 -14.73 -12.83 22.77
C ALA A 112 -16.06 -12.10 23.03
N ARG A 113 -16.01 -10.96 23.71
CA ARG A 113 -17.15 -10.06 23.96
C ARG A 113 -16.71 -8.61 23.80
N GLY A 114 -16.96 -8.04 22.61
CA GLY A 114 -16.49 -6.70 22.29
C GLY A 114 -14.96 -6.65 22.37
N SER A 115 -14.43 -5.78 23.24
CA SER A 115 -12.99 -5.61 23.45
C SER A 115 -12.37 -6.54 24.49
N VAL A 116 -13.15 -7.48 25.05
CA VAL A 116 -12.68 -8.42 26.07
C VAL A 116 -12.55 -9.82 25.48
N LEU A 117 -11.39 -10.44 25.70
CA LEU A 117 -11.10 -11.83 25.31
C LEU A 117 -10.66 -12.62 26.54
N SER A 118 -11.33 -13.72 26.84
CA SER A 118 -11.04 -14.54 28.03
C SER A 118 -10.86 -16.01 27.70
N SER A 119 -9.92 -16.70 28.36
CA SER A 119 -9.69 -18.15 28.25
C SER A 119 -9.59 -18.76 29.65
N ALA A 120 -10.39 -19.79 29.92
CA ALA A 120 -10.30 -20.54 31.18
C ALA A 120 -8.98 -21.33 31.25
N ILE A 121 -8.40 -21.45 32.43
CA ILE A 121 -7.17 -22.22 32.67
C ILE A 121 -7.51 -23.48 33.44
N ASP A 122 -7.05 -24.63 32.93
CA ASP A 122 -7.13 -25.91 33.62
C ASP A 122 -5.72 -26.40 34.00
N SER A 123 -5.25 -26.00 35.18
CA SER A 123 -3.92 -26.34 35.68
C SER A 123 -3.83 -26.22 37.20
N THR A 124 -2.97 -27.04 37.81
CA THR A 124 -2.61 -26.99 39.23
C THR A 124 -1.11 -26.79 39.44
N GLU A 125 -0.36 -26.55 38.36
CA GLU A 125 1.09 -26.43 38.40
C GLU A 125 1.51 -25.10 39.05
N THR A 126 2.67 -25.12 39.73
CA THR A 126 3.30 -23.94 40.32
C THR A 126 4.56 -23.63 39.53
N GLY A 127 4.75 -22.38 39.12
CA GLY A 127 5.84 -21.97 38.25
C GLY A 127 5.46 -20.82 37.31
N THR A 128 6.27 -20.63 36.27
CA THR A 128 6.05 -19.62 35.22
C THR A 128 5.10 -20.13 34.15
N TYR A 129 4.03 -19.37 33.93
CA TYR A 129 3.07 -19.55 32.85
C TYR A 129 3.37 -18.56 31.72
N VAL A 130 3.20 -18.99 30.48
CA VAL A 130 3.34 -18.13 29.29
C VAL A 130 1.97 -18.00 28.64
N VAL A 131 1.49 -16.77 28.48
CA VAL A 131 0.29 -16.43 27.73
C VAL A 131 0.73 -15.89 26.37
N SER A 132 0.22 -16.44 25.29
CA SER A 132 0.32 -15.84 23.95
C SER A 132 -1.06 -15.66 23.35
N TRP A 133 -1.23 -14.61 22.55
CA TRP A 133 -2.51 -14.29 21.95
C TRP A 133 -2.36 -13.75 20.53
N GLN A 134 -3.43 -13.95 19.74
CA GLN A 134 -3.57 -13.52 18.36
C GLN A 134 -5.03 -13.14 18.10
N VAL A 135 -5.26 -11.93 17.62
CA VAL A 135 -6.60 -11.40 17.34
C VAL A 135 -6.63 -10.58 16.06
N LEU A 136 -7.85 -10.37 15.55
CA LEU A 136 -8.16 -9.49 14.43
C LEU A 136 -9.09 -8.38 14.90
N ALA A 137 -8.76 -7.14 14.57
CA ALA A 137 -9.67 -6.01 14.70
C ALA A 137 -10.78 -6.05 13.62
N PRO A 138 -11.93 -5.38 13.82
CA PRO A 138 -13.02 -5.29 12.85
C PRO A 138 -12.58 -4.76 11.49
N ASP A 139 -11.58 -3.88 11.49
CA ASP A 139 -10.97 -3.26 10.32
C ASP A 139 -9.96 -4.17 9.60
N THR A 140 -9.87 -5.44 10.00
CA THR A 140 -9.03 -6.52 9.45
C THR A 140 -7.57 -6.52 9.87
N HIS A 141 -7.12 -5.61 10.74
CA HIS A 141 -5.72 -5.61 11.15
C HIS A 141 -5.41 -6.69 12.20
N PRO A 142 -4.28 -7.41 12.02
CA PRO A 142 -3.83 -8.41 12.98
C PRO A 142 -3.13 -7.76 14.17
N SER A 143 -3.36 -8.33 15.35
CA SER A 143 -2.65 -7.97 16.57
C SER A 143 -2.26 -9.24 17.32
N ARG A 144 -1.05 -9.25 17.89
CA ARG A 144 -0.54 -10.40 18.65
C ARG A 144 0.37 -9.96 19.79
N GLY A 145 0.59 -10.85 20.73
CA GLY A 145 1.55 -10.63 21.79
C GLY A 145 1.71 -11.85 22.68
N ALA A 146 2.66 -11.76 23.61
CA ALA A 146 2.82 -12.73 24.66
C ALA A 146 3.37 -12.07 25.92
N PHE A 147 3.08 -12.65 27.07
CA PHE A 147 3.64 -12.25 28.37
C PHE A 147 3.69 -13.46 29.30
N GLU A 148 4.38 -13.30 30.42
CA GLU A 148 4.47 -14.32 31.46
C GLU A 148 3.79 -13.87 32.74
N PHE A 149 3.34 -14.83 33.55
CA PHE A 149 3.02 -14.62 34.96
C PHE A 149 3.51 -15.83 35.76
N ASN A 150 3.70 -15.66 37.07
CA ASN A 150 4.24 -16.67 37.96
C ASN A 150 3.19 -17.07 38.99
N VAL A 151 3.09 -18.36 39.29
CA VAL A 151 2.29 -18.88 40.40
C VAL A 151 3.24 -19.47 41.42
N GLY A 152 3.24 -18.95 42.65
CA GLY A 152 4.09 -19.33 43.78
C GLY A 152 5.56 -18.94 43.62
N ARG A 153 6.21 -19.30 42.51
CA ARG A 153 7.60 -18.96 42.18
C ARG A 153 7.84 -18.95 40.67
N GLY A 154 8.92 -18.31 40.23
CA GLY A 154 9.41 -18.46 38.85
C GLY A 154 10.01 -19.85 38.60
N SER A 155 9.89 -20.34 37.37
CA SER A 155 10.50 -21.58 36.89
C SER A 155 10.84 -21.45 35.41
N PRO A 156 11.73 -22.28 34.86
CA PRO A 156 11.89 -22.37 33.40
C PRO A 156 10.56 -22.76 32.74
N ASN A 157 10.26 -22.15 31.59
CA ASN A 157 9.16 -22.55 30.70
C ASN A 157 9.70 -22.68 29.26
N PRO A 158 9.43 -23.79 28.53
CA PRO A 158 9.90 -23.96 27.15
C PRO A 158 9.46 -22.85 26.19
N TYR A 159 8.38 -22.14 26.51
CA TYR A 159 7.79 -21.09 25.69
C TYR A 159 8.20 -19.67 26.11
N SER A 160 9.09 -19.50 27.09
CA SER A 160 9.52 -18.18 27.56
C SER A 160 10.11 -17.28 26.47
N ALA A 161 10.65 -17.86 25.40
CA ALA A 161 11.12 -17.10 24.24
C ALA A 161 10.00 -16.28 23.56
N LEU A 162 8.72 -16.69 23.67
CA LEU A 162 7.60 -15.96 23.07
C LEU A 162 7.36 -14.61 23.76
N ALA A 163 7.56 -14.52 25.08
CA ALA A 163 7.36 -13.30 25.85
C ALA A 163 8.51 -12.28 25.67
N ASN A 164 9.66 -12.73 25.17
CA ASN A 164 10.83 -11.89 24.88
C ASN A 164 10.84 -11.35 23.43
N GLY A 165 9.77 -11.57 22.67
CA GLY A 165 9.65 -11.12 21.28
C GLY A 165 9.40 -9.60 21.15
N PRO A 166 9.60 -9.02 19.95
CA PRO A 166 9.34 -7.60 19.72
C PRO A 166 7.83 -7.30 19.85
N GLU A 167 7.52 -6.42 20.80
CA GLU A 167 6.32 -5.59 20.97
C GLU A 167 4.94 -6.28 20.99
N ILE A 168 4.26 -6.13 22.14
CA ILE A 168 2.86 -6.48 22.37
C ILE A 168 1.97 -5.57 21.51
N GLY A 169 1.07 -6.15 20.72
CA GLY A 169 0.01 -5.40 20.05
C GLY A 169 0.28 -4.92 18.63
N THR A 170 1.30 -5.46 17.95
CA THR A 170 1.62 -5.04 16.57
C THR A 170 1.79 -6.23 15.60
N ALA A 171 1.53 -5.96 14.31
CA ALA A 171 1.88 -6.85 13.21
C ALA A 171 3.41 -6.99 13.10
N THR A 172 3.90 -8.14 12.62
CA THR A 172 5.34 -8.30 12.40
C THR A 172 5.85 -7.36 11.32
N PRO A 173 7.12 -6.91 11.38
CA PRO A 173 7.72 -6.10 10.31
C PRO A 173 7.59 -6.76 8.93
N THR A 174 7.79 -8.07 8.86
CA THR A 174 7.63 -8.85 7.62
C THR A 174 6.19 -8.86 7.14
N GLY A 175 5.23 -9.10 8.02
CA GLY A 175 3.81 -9.09 7.68
C GLY A 175 3.33 -7.72 7.20
N LEU A 176 3.79 -6.64 7.85
CA LEU A 176 3.55 -5.27 7.42
C LEU A 176 4.08 -5.01 6.01
N VAL A 177 5.33 -5.41 5.73
CA VAL A 177 5.93 -5.23 4.39
C VAL A 177 5.15 -6.01 3.33
N LEU A 178 4.77 -7.26 3.61
CA LEU A 178 4.00 -8.09 2.68
C LEU A 178 2.60 -7.51 2.43
N GLN A 179 1.91 -7.01 3.46
CA GLN A 179 0.62 -6.34 3.31
C GLN A 179 0.74 -5.06 2.48
N ALA A 180 1.77 -4.25 2.74
CA ALA A 180 2.05 -3.07 1.94
C ALA A 180 2.30 -3.45 0.47
N LEU A 181 3.16 -4.44 0.21
CA LEU A 181 3.44 -4.94 -1.13
C LEU A 181 2.18 -5.48 -1.83
N ALA A 182 1.33 -6.24 -1.12
CA ALA A 182 0.07 -6.73 -1.66
C ALA A 182 -0.85 -5.57 -2.07
N ARG A 183 -0.96 -4.54 -1.22
CA ARG A 183 -1.73 -3.34 -1.54
C ARG A 183 -1.19 -2.60 -2.76
N TRP A 184 0.14 -2.51 -2.89
CA TRP A 184 0.81 -1.94 -4.06
C TRP A 184 0.47 -2.69 -5.34
N VAL A 185 0.65 -4.01 -5.31
CA VAL A 185 0.34 -4.90 -6.44
C VAL A 185 -1.14 -4.78 -6.83
N HIS A 186 -2.04 -4.75 -5.85
CA HIS A 186 -3.48 -4.54 -6.05
C HIS A 186 -3.79 -3.21 -6.75
N LEU A 187 -3.28 -2.09 -6.22
CA LEU A 187 -3.57 -0.75 -6.75
C LEU A 187 -3.00 -0.56 -8.16
N VAL A 188 -1.79 -1.08 -8.42
CA VAL A 188 -1.20 -1.06 -9.77
C VAL A 188 -2.00 -1.93 -10.72
N GLY A 189 -2.41 -3.13 -10.29
CA GLY A 189 -3.29 -4.01 -11.06
C GLY A 189 -4.61 -3.32 -11.42
N PHE A 190 -5.27 -2.72 -10.44
CA PHE A 190 -6.51 -1.96 -10.61
C PHE A 190 -6.34 -0.82 -11.62
N ALA A 191 -5.28 -0.02 -11.49
CA ALA A 191 -4.99 1.08 -12.41
C ALA A 191 -4.76 0.59 -13.85
N LEU A 192 -3.93 -0.45 -14.03
CA LEU A 192 -3.63 -1.01 -15.35
C LEU A 192 -4.84 -1.66 -16.02
N VAL A 193 -5.77 -2.22 -15.26
CA VAL A 193 -7.02 -2.75 -15.83
C VAL A 193 -7.99 -1.60 -16.09
N PHE A 194 -8.53 -0.99 -15.04
CA PHE A 194 -9.70 -0.13 -15.14
C PHE A 194 -9.37 1.27 -15.65
N GLY A 195 -8.19 1.80 -15.37
CA GLY A 195 -7.74 3.08 -15.96
C GLY A 195 -7.48 2.97 -17.45
N VAL A 196 -6.87 1.87 -17.90
CA VAL A 196 -6.67 1.61 -19.33
C VAL A 196 -8.00 1.33 -20.04
N ILE A 197 -8.92 0.62 -19.41
CA ILE A 197 -10.29 0.41 -19.94
C ILE A 197 -11.04 1.74 -20.05
N GLY A 198 -10.99 2.60 -19.03
CA GLY A 198 -11.58 3.93 -19.07
C GLY A 198 -11.04 4.77 -20.23
N TYR A 199 -9.72 4.74 -20.44
CA TYR A 199 -9.08 5.38 -21.59
C TYR A 199 -9.50 4.76 -22.93
N THR A 200 -9.65 3.45 -22.98
CA THR A 200 -10.07 2.70 -24.17
C THR A 200 -11.51 3.04 -24.55
N LEU A 201 -12.41 3.17 -23.58
CA LEU A 201 -13.79 3.59 -23.82
C LEU A 201 -13.87 5.02 -24.38
N LEU A 202 -12.94 5.91 -23.98
CA LEU A 202 -12.86 7.27 -24.48
C LEU A 202 -12.27 7.37 -25.89
N THR A 203 -11.30 6.52 -26.23
CA THR A 203 -10.53 6.60 -27.49
C THR A 203 -10.96 5.57 -28.54
N HIS A 204 -11.71 4.55 -28.14
CA HIS A 204 -12.11 3.38 -28.94
C HIS A 204 -10.94 2.54 -29.50
N ARG A 205 -9.76 2.57 -28.88
CA ARG A 205 -8.55 1.85 -29.34
C ARG A 205 -8.23 0.62 -28.47
N GLN A 206 -8.83 -0.54 -28.75
CA GLN A 206 -8.72 -1.71 -27.86
C GLN A 206 -7.42 -2.53 -27.99
N GLU A 207 -6.97 -2.81 -29.22
CA GLU A 207 -5.89 -3.78 -29.46
C GLU A 207 -4.52 -3.33 -28.92
N SER A 208 -4.27 -2.03 -28.84
CA SER A 208 -2.99 -1.47 -28.40
C SER A 208 -2.68 -1.72 -26.92
N PHE A 209 -3.68 -2.10 -26.11
CA PHE A 209 -3.55 -2.14 -24.66
C PHE A 209 -3.70 -3.53 -24.03
N ARG A 210 -3.90 -4.57 -24.84
CA ARG A 210 -4.19 -5.92 -24.34
C ARG A 210 -3.13 -6.45 -23.37
N ARG A 211 -1.85 -6.15 -23.61
CA ARG A 211 -0.74 -6.53 -22.72
C ARG A 211 -0.82 -5.83 -21.37
N LEU A 212 -1.09 -4.52 -21.36
CA LEU A 212 -1.22 -3.75 -20.10
C LEU A 212 -2.37 -4.29 -19.25
N VAL A 213 -3.54 -4.48 -19.86
CA VAL A 213 -4.73 -4.98 -19.16
C VAL A 213 -4.48 -6.41 -18.65
N GLY A 214 -3.86 -7.27 -19.47
CA GLY A 214 -3.47 -8.63 -19.05
C GLY A 214 -2.50 -8.65 -17.87
N SER A 215 -1.46 -7.81 -17.91
CA SER A 215 -0.54 -7.63 -16.76
C SER A 215 -1.29 -7.12 -15.53
N GLY A 216 -2.21 -6.18 -15.69
CA GLY A 216 -3.02 -5.66 -14.59
C GLY A 216 -3.89 -6.74 -13.93
N VAL A 217 -4.51 -7.62 -14.71
CA VAL A 217 -5.29 -8.76 -14.19
C VAL A 217 -4.40 -9.74 -13.43
N ILE A 218 -3.20 -10.06 -13.95
CA ILE A 218 -2.25 -10.92 -13.25
C ILE A 218 -1.87 -10.32 -11.89
N LEU A 219 -1.62 -9.00 -11.85
CA LEU A 219 -1.31 -8.31 -10.60
C LEU A 219 -2.50 -8.36 -9.62
N LEU A 220 -3.73 -8.09 -10.08
CA LEU A 220 -4.93 -8.21 -9.23
C LEU A 220 -5.07 -9.60 -8.61
N ILE A 221 -4.84 -10.67 -9.39
CA ILE A 221 -4.91 -12.04 -8.87
C ILE A 221 -3.77 -12.34 -7.90
N ALA A 222 -2.56 -11.87 -8.20
CA ALA A 222 -1.38 -12.11 -7.37
C ALA A 222 -1.41 -11.31 -6.04
N ALA A 223 -2.12 -10.18 -6.00
CA ALA A 223 -2.23 -9.35 -4.79
C ALA A 223 -2.92 -10.07 -3.64
N GLU A 224 -3.98 -10.83 -3.91
CA GLU A 224 -4.81 -11.46 -2.87
C GLU A 224 -4.08 -12.56 -2.07
N PRO A 225 -3.39 -13.54 -2.69
CA PRO A 225 -2.58 -14.50 -1.93
C PRO A 225 -1.39 -13.81 -1.24
N LEU A 226 -0.83 -12.75 -1.81
CA LEU A 226 0.23 -11.98 -1.16
C LEU A 226 -0.28 -11.26 0.11
N ALA A 227 -1.51 -10.73 0.07
CA ALA A 227 -2.17 -10.14 1.23
C ALA A 227 -2.42 -11.20 2.31
N LEU A 228 -2.88 -12.39 1.93
CA LEU A 228 -3.05 -13.51 2.85
C LEU A 228 -1.72 -13.90 3.51
N LEU A 229 -0.64 -13.99 2.74
CA LEU A 229 0.71 -14.25 3.27
C LEU A 229 1.16 -13.16 4.24
N GLY A 230 0.87 -11.89 3.97
CA GLY A 230 1.16 -10.80 4.88
C GLY A 230 0.39 -10.90 6.20
N GLN A 231 -0.88 -11.35 6.15
CA GLN A 231 -1.69 -11.57 7.35
C GLN A 231 -1.14 -12.73 8.19
N LEU A 232 -0.80 -13.86 7.57
CA LEU A 232 -0.23 -15.01 8.26
C LEU A 232 1.17 -14.73 8.80
N ALA A 233 1.99 -13.97 8.08
CA ALA A 233 3.29 -13.51 8.57
C ALA A 233 3.15 -12.58 9.78
N SER A 234 2.05 -11.83 9.88
CA SER A 234 1.74 -10.98 11.04
C SER A 234 1.26 -11.79 12.25
N LEU A 235 0.59 -12.91 12.01
CA LEU A 235 0.02 -13.79 13.03
C LEU A 235 0.90 -15.04 13.20
N SER A 236 0.53 -16.12 12.51
CA SER A 236 1.21 -17.41 12.48
C SER A 236 0.86 -18.18 11.19
N PHE A 237 1.72 -19.13 10.80
CA PHE A 237 1.56 -19.97 9.61
C PHE A 237 0.91 -21.34 9.90
N ASP A 238 0.15 -21.47 10.99
CA ASP A 238 -0.59 -22.71 11.29
C ASP A 238 -1.97 -22.78 10.61
N GLY A 239 -2.48 -24.00 10.48
CA GLY A 239 -3.75 -24.27 9.78
C GLY A 239 -4.97 -23.62 10.45
N ASP A 240 -5.00 -23.59 11.78
CA ASP A 240 -6.11 -22.97 12.53
C ASP A 240 -6.15 -21.46 12.29
N THR A 241 -4.98 -20.82 12.32
CA THR A 241 -4.84 -19.39 12.01
C THR A 241 -5.23 -19.10 10.56
N ALA A 242 -4.82 -19.95 9.61
CA ALA A 242 -5.20 -19.80 8.22
C ALA A 242 -6.72 -19.91 8.01
N LEU A 243 -7.38 -20.89 8.64
CA LEU A 243 -8.83 -21.04 8.58
C LEU A 243 -9.56 -19.85 9.22
N ALA A 244 -9.07 -19.37 10.37
CA ALA A 244 -9.64 -18.20 11.05
C ALA A 244 -9.51 -16.93 10.19
N VAL A 245 -8.34 -16.69 9.59
CA VAL A 245 -8.12 -15.54 8.69
C VAL A 245 -9.03 -15.63 7.46
N LEU A 246 -9.17 -16.80 6.84
CA LEU A 246 -10.06 -17.01 5.69
C LEU A 246 -11.55 -16.84 6.05
N GLY A 247 -11.97 -17.25 7.25
CA GLY A 247 -13.33 -17.07 7.75
C GLY A 247 -13.67 -15.63 8.21
N SER A 248 -12.66 -14.80 8.43
CA SER A 248 -12.82 -13.43 8.90
C SER A 248 -13.34 -12.46 7.83
N SER A 249 -13.64 -11.21 8.22
CA SER A 249 -13.93 -10.13 7.28
C SER A 249 -12.82 -9.91 6.25
N PHE A 250 -11.55 -10.06 6.67
CA PHE A 250 -10.38 -9.99 5.79
C PHE A 250 -10.47 -11.04 4.67
N GLY A 251 -10.64 -12.31 5.06
CA GLY A 251 -10.73 -13.43 4.14
C GLY A 251 -11.88 -13.29 3.13
N ARG A 252 -13.04 -12.81 3.59
CA ARG A 252 -14.17 -12.49 2.70
C ARG A 252 -13.84 -11.41 1.69
N VAL A 253 -13.18 -10.32 2.10
CA VAL A 253 -12.81 -9.23 1.19
C VAL A 253 -11.84 -9.71 0.11
N ILE A 254 -10.74 -10.37 0.50
CA ILE A 254 -9.75 -10.86 -0.47
C ILE A 254 -10.35 -11.93 -1.40
N GLY A 255 -11.27 -12.77 -0.88
CA GLY A 255 -11.99 -13.76 -1.68
C GLY A 255 -12.92 -13.12 -2.71
N LEU A 256 -13.67 -12.08 -2.32
CA LEU A 256 -14.53 -11.32 -3.23
C LEU A 256 -13.72 -10.56 -4.28
N ARG A 257 -12.58 -9.97 -3.91
CA ARG A 257 -11.67 -9.31 -4.86
C ARG A 257 -11.06 -10.31 -5.84
N LEU A 258 -10.61 -11.47 -5.37
CA LEU A 258 -10.11 -12.54 -6.21
C LEU A 258 -11.19 -13.01 -7.20
N GLY A 259 -12.42 -13.22 -6.72
CA GLY A 259 -13.57 -13.55 -7.57
C GLY A 259 -13.83 -12.48 -8.65
N ALA A 260 -13.78 -11.20 -8.29
CA ALA A 260 -13.95 -10.09 -9.24
C ALA A 260 -12.78 -9.99 -10.23
N ALA A 261 -11.54 -10.29 -9.82
CA ALA A 261 -10.37 -10.33 -10.68
C ALA A 261 -10.44 -11.48 -11.69
N LEU A 262 -10.89 -12.67 -11.26
CA LEU A 262 -11.13 -13.82 -12.14
C LEU A 262 -12.30 -13.57 -13.10
N LEU A 263 -13.38 -12.92 -12.63
CA LEU A 263 -14.47 -12.47 -13.50
C LEU A 263 -13.96 -11.47 -14.54
N THR A 264 -13.10 -10.53 -14.14
CA THR A 264 -12.45 -9.59 -15.04
C THR A 264 -11.64 -10.34 -16.11
N TRP A 265 -10.82 -11.33 -15.72
CA TRP A 265 -10.11 -12.19 -16.65
C TRP A 265 -11.06 -12.84 -17.66
N ALA A 266 -12.14 -13.48 -17.20
CA ALA A 266 -13.10 -14.14 -18.06
C ALA A 266 -13.75 -13.16 -19.05
N LEU A 267 -14.13 -11.96 -18.57
CA LEU A 267 -14.73 -10.92 -19.39
C LEU A 267 -13.78 -10.34 -20.44
N LEU A 268 -12.45 -10.41 -20.26
CA LEU A 268 -11.49 -10.02 -21.30
C LEU A 268 -11.65 -10.85 -22.58
N ALA A 269 -12.14 -12.10 -22.49
CA ALA A 269 -12.38 -12.94 -23.65
C ALA A 269 -13.49 -12.39 -24.57
N THR A 270 -14.42 -11.58 -24.02
CA THR A 270 -15.54 -10.99 -24.80
C THR A 270 -15.10 -9.90 -25.76
N ARG A 271 -13.87 -9.38 -25.62
CA ARG A 271 -13.34 -8.21 -26.36
C ARG A 271 -14.24 -6.98 -26.29
N ARG A 272 -15.05 -6.86 -25.24
CA ARG A 272 -15.87 -5.68 -24.96
C ARG A 272 -15.34 -5.02 -23.69
N ALA A 273 -15.13 -3.71 -23.75
CA ALA A 273 -14.57 -2.95 -22.64
C ALA A 273 -15.61 -2.61 -21.55
N TRP A 274 -16.89 -2.44 -21.93
CA TRP A 274 -17.93 -1.99 -21.00
C TRP A 274 -18.31 -2.99 -19.89
N PRO A 275 -18.34 -4.33 -20.10
CA PRO A 275 -18.71 -5.28 -19.03
C PRO A 275 -17.70 -5.26 -17.88
N LEU A 276 -16.46 -4.85 -18.15
CA LEU A 276 -15.38 -4.77 -17.16
C LEU A 276 -15.59 -3.62 -16.16
N LEU A 277 -16.51 -2.69 -16.41
CA LEU A 277 -16.84 -1.63 -15.44
C LEU A 277 -17.51 -2.19 -14.18
N ALA A 278 -18.29 -3.27 -14.31
CA ALA A 278 -18.98 -3.89 -13.18
C ALA A 278 -18.02 -4.50 -12.14
N PRO A 279 -17.08 -5.40 -12.50
CA PRO A 279 -16.11 -5.91 -11.54
C PRO A 279 -15.16 -4.81 -11.03
N GLY A 280 -14.86 -3.79 -11.84
CA GLY A 280 -14.08 -2.63 -11.39
C GLY A 280 -14.79 -1.84 -10.29
N ALA A 281 -16.08 -1.56 -10.46
CA ALA A 281 -16.89 -0.93 -9.43
C ALA A 281 -17.01 -1.80 -8.17
N ALA A 282 -17.17 -3.12 -8.33
CA ALA A 282 -17.21 -4.06 -7.21
C ALA A 282 -15.90 -4.03 -6.41
N ILE A 283 -14.74 -4.11 -7.07
CA ILE A 283 -13.43 -4.02 -6.41
C ILE A 283 -13.27 -2.68 -5.69
N ALA A 284 -13.63 -1.57 -6.32
CA ALA A 284 -13.54 -0.24 -5.71
C ALA A 284 -14.42 -0.13 -4.45
N LEU A 285 -15.64 -0.69 -4.47
CA LEU A 285 -16.53 -0.72 -3.32
C LEU A 285 -15.99 -1.62 -2.20
N LEU A 286 -15.35 -2.74 -2.54
CA LEU A 286 -14.66 -3.60 -1.58
C LEU A 286 -13.45 -2.89 -0.97
N ASP A 287 -12.69 -2.12 -1.77
CA ASP A 287 -11.63 -1.24 -1.28
C ASP A 287 -12.15 -0.15 -0.33
N GLY A 288 -13.30 0.43 -0.64
CA GLY A 288 -13.98 1.36 0.25
C GLY A 288 -14.49 0.72 1.54
N ALA A 289 -14.98 -0.53 1.50
CA ALA A 289 -15.47 -1.26 2.66
C ALA A 289 -14.35 -1.65 3.64
N SER A 290 -13.14 -1.88 3.10
CA SER A 290 -11.94 -2.12 3.91
C SER A 290 -11.34 -0.84 4.47
N ALA A 291 -11.78 0.32 4.00
CA ALA A 291 -11.31 1.60 4.53
C ALA A 291 -12.24 2.07 5.65
N HIS A 292 -11.65 2.74 6.64
CA HIS A 292 -12.32 3.21 7.86
C HIS A 292 -13.70 3.80 7.58
N ALA A 293 -14.70 3.33 8.35
CA ALA A 293 -15.99 3.99 8.41
C ALA A 293 -15.78 5.40 8.97
N ILE A 294 -16.16 6.41 8.21
CA ILE A 294 -16.26 7.78 8.73
C ILE A 294 -17.26 7.73 9.90
N PRO A 295 -16.88 8.18 11.11
CA PRO A 295 -17.80 8.22 12.24
C PRO A 295 -19.11 8.93 11.86
N GLY A 296 -20.25 8.23 11.99
CA GLY A 296 -21.58 8.77 11.67
C GLY A 296 -22.08 8.56 10.24
N LEU A 297 -21.27 8.07 9.29
CA LEU A 297 -21.67 7.89 7.88
C LEU A 297 -21.05 6.63 7.23
N PRO A 298 -21.35 5.41 7.70
CA PRO A 298 -20.64 4.19 7.28
C PRO A 298 -20.76 3.92 5.77
N GLY A 299 -21.96 4.07 5.18
CA GLY A 299 -22.16 3.85 3.74
C GLY A 299 -21.57 4.93 2.85
N ALA A 300 -21.66 6.20 3.26
CA ALA A 300 -21.13 7.31 2.46
C ALA A 300 -19.60 7.34 2.48
N GLY A 301 -18.96 6.97 3.60
CA GLY A 301 -17.50 6.84 3.69
C GLY A 301 -16.96 5.78 2.74
N GLN A 302 -17.59 4.61 2.69
CA GLN A 302 -17.23 3.55 1.74
C GLN A 302 -17.29 4.05 0.29
N VAL A 303 -18.40 4.69 -0.11
CA VAL A 303 -18.57 5.20 -1.48
C VAL A 303 -17.55 6.30 -1.79
N LEU A 304 -17.26 7.17 -0.82
CA LEU A 304 -16.30 8.25 -0.98
C LEU A 304 -14.88 7.72 -1.17
N VAL A 305 -14.46 6.72 -0.39
CA VAL A 305 -13.17 6.06 -0.56
C VAL A 305 -13.12 5.31 -1.89
N ALA A 306 -14.18 4.59 -2.26
CA ALA A 306 -14.27 3.91 -3.55
C ALA A 306 -14.10 4.90 -4.72
N ALA A 307 -14.76 6.06 -4.65
CA ALA A 307 -14.62 7.12 -5.64
C ALA A 307 -13.20 7.70 -5.68
N HIS A 308 -12.60 7.93 -4.51
CA HIS A 308 -11.24 8.42 -4.38
C HIS A 308 -10.24 7.47 -5.05
N VAL A 309 -10.20 6.21 -4.62
CA VAL A 309 -9.27 5.19 -5.15
C VAL A 309 -9.54 4.93 -6.64
N SER A 310 -10.80 4.86 -7.05
CA SER A 310 -11.16 4.68 -8.47
C SER A 310 -10.63 5.81 -9.33
N SER A 311 -10.82 7.06 -8.90
CA SER A 311 -10.37 8.23 -9.67
C SER A 311 -8.85 8.27 -9.82
N MET A 312 -8.12 7.88 -8.78
CA MET A 312 -6.65 7.76 -8.82
C MET A 312 -6.20 6.65 -9.77
N GLY A 313 -6.82 5.47 -9.69
CA GLY A 313 -6.53 4.35 -10.57
C GLY A 313 -6.84 4.66 -12.04
N LEU A 314 -7.97 5.33 -12.29
CA LEU A 314 -8.37 5.81 -13.61
C LEU A 314 -7.34 6.80 -14.16
N TRP A 315 -6.93 7.80 -13.37
CA TRP A 315 -5.91 8.77 -13.77
C TRP A 315 -4.57 8.10 -14.10
N ALA A 316 -4.07 7.23 -13.22
CA ALA A 316 -2.76 6.57 -13.38
C ALA A 316 -2.75 5.60 -14.57
N GLY A 317 -3.78 4.74 -14.69
CA GLY A 317 -3.90 3.80 -15.80
C GLY A 317 -4.14 4.49 -17.14
N GLY A 318 -4.96 5.54 -17.15
CA GLY A 318 -5.17 6.36 -18.34
C GLY A 318 -3.90 7.09 -18.78
N LEU A 319 -3.07 7.54 -17.84
CA LEU A 319 -1.75 8.09 -18.16
C LEU A 319 -0.84 7.03 -18.79
N ALA A 320 -0.80 5.81 -18.22
CA ALA A 320 -0.02 4.72 -18.79
C ALA A 320 -0.46 4.39 -20.24
N ALA A 321 -1.77 4.33 -20.48
CA ALA A 321 -2.34 4.15 -21.82
C ALA A 321 -1.99 5.32 -22.77
N PHE A 322 -2.11 6.57 -22.29
CA PHE A 322 -1.78 7.77 -23.04
C PHE A 322 -0.30 7.83 -23.44
N LEU A 323 0.62 7.37 -22.59
CA LEU A 323 2.06 7.33 -22.91
C LEU A 323 2.37 6.37 -24.06
N ILE A 324 1.56 5.32 -24.24
CA ILE A 324 1.69 4.34 -25.32
C ILE A 324 1.01 4.84 -26.59
N ALA A 325 -0.24 5.29 -26.49
CA ALA A 325 -1.01 5.78 -27.63
C ALA A 325 -1.66 7.13 -27.28
N PRO A 326 -0.94 8.25 -27.48
CA PRO A 326 -1.41 9.57 -27.13
C PRO A 326 -2.68 9.97 -27.88
N ASP A 327 -3.63 10.58 -27.17
CA ASP A 327 -4.86 11.15 -27.74
C ASP A 327 -5.19 12.50 -27.09
N ARG A 328 -5.72 13.44 -27.88
CA ARG A 328 -6.12 14.79 -27.41
C ARG A 328 -7.22 14.75 -26.35
N ARG A 329 -8.05 13.70 -26.31
CA ARG A 329 -9.12 13.53 -25.33
C ARG A 329 -8.59 13.27 -23.92
N PHE A 330 -7.33 12.82 -23.78
CA PHE A 330 -6.71 12.55 -22.49
C PHE A 330 -6.71 13.77 -21.56
N GLY A 331 -6.52 14.98 -22.09
CA GLY A 331 -6.47 16.19 -21.26
C GLY A 331 -7.75 16.39 -20.44
N ARG A 332 -8.93 16.23 -21.05
CA ARG A 332 -10.21 16.32 -20.34
C ARG A 332 -10.42 15.15 -19.38
N TYR A 333 -10.04 13.94 -19.78
CA TYR A 333 -10.12 12.76 -18.93
C TYR A 333 -9.29 12.90 -17.66
N ALA A 334 -8.03 13.29 -17.80
CA ALA A 334 -7.10 13.51 -16.70
C ALA A 334 -7.55 14.64 -15.78
N ALA A 335 -8.12 15.72 -16.34
CA ALA A 335 -8.67 16.82 -15.53
C ALA A 335 -9.86 16.35 -14.67
N TRP A 336 -10.79 15.59 -15.25
CA TRP A 336 -11.95 15.08 -14.52
C TRP A 336 -11.56 14.09 -13.42
N THR A 337 -10.74 13.09 -13.73
CA THR A 337 -10.31 12.10 -12.73
C THR A 337 -9.50 12.74 -11.61
N LEU A 338 -8.61 13.69 -11.92
CA LEU A 338 -7.88 14.46 -10.91
C LEU A 338 -8.81 15.33 -10.06
N THR A 339 -9.81 15.97 -10.66
CA THR A 339 -10.79 16.78 -9.92
C THR A 339 -11.57 15.92 -8.92
N VAL A 340 -12.01 14.73 -9.34
CA VAL A 340 -12.69 13.79 -8.45
C VAL A 340 -11.75 13.31 -7.34
N THR A 341 -10.48 13.02 -7.63
CA THR A 341 -9.48 12.66 -6.62
C THR A 341 -9.30 13.77 -5.57
N ILE A 342 -9.15 15.02 -6.01
CA ILE A 342 -8.97 16.17 -5.12
C ILE A 342 -10.23 16.40 -4.29
N ALA A 343 -11.41 16.44 -4.91
CA ALA A 343 -12.67 16.68 -4.22
C ALA A 343 -12.97 15.60 -3.18
N SER A 344 -12.82 14.32 -3.56
CA SER A 344 -13.01 13.20 -2.63
C SER A 344 -11.98 13.18 -1.51
N GLY A 345 -10.72 13.53 -1.80
CA GLY A 345 -9.66 13.67 -0.79
C GLY A 345 -9.94 14.79 0.21
N LEU A 346 -10.44 15.94 -0.26
CA LEU A 346 -10.84 17.06 0.61
C LEU A 346 -12.03 16.68 1.50
N LEU A 347 -13.02 15.97 0.97
CA LEU A 347 -14.15 15.47 1.75
C LEU A 347 -13.70 14.46 2.82
N LEU A 348 -12.78 13.56 2.47
CA LEU A 348 -12.19 12.61 3.43
C LEU A 348 -11.39 13.35 4.52
N ALA A 349 -10.59 14.35 4.13
CA ALA A 349 -9.82 15.16 5.08
C ALA A 349 -10.73 15.93 6.03
N PHE A 350 -11.80 16.54 5.51
CA PHE A 350 -12.82 17.20 6.32
C PHE A 350 -13.50 16.22 7.27
N ALA A 351 -13.87 15.03 6.78
CA ALA A 351 -14.54 14.02 7.60
C ALA A 351 -13.70 13.51 8.78
N HIS A 352 -12.36 13.50 8.66
CA HIS A 352 -11.47 13.04 9.74
C HIS A 352 -11.00 14.16 10.67
N THR A 353 -10.86 15.39 10.16
CA THR A 353 -10.20 16.48 10.91
C THR A 353 -11.11 17.67 11.19
N HIS A 354 -12.25 17.75 10.52
CA HIS A 354 -13.09 18.95 10.42
C HIS A 354 -12.33 20.22 10.02
N PHE A 355 -11.12 20.08 9.45
CA PHE A 355 -10.14 21.15 9.23
C PHE A 355 -9.79 21.97 10.48
N GLY A 356 -9.96 21.40 11.68
CA GLY A 356 -9.55 22.02 12.94
C GLY A 356 -8.15 21.62 13.38
N ASP A 357 -7.88 21.70 14.68
CA ASP A 357 -6.57 21.39 15.28
C ASP A 357 -6.08 19.97 14.96
N ALA A 358 -7.03 19.03 14.78
CA ALA A 358 -6.74 17.66 14.38
C ALA A 358 -5.91 17.57 13.09
N LEU A 359 -5.99 18.55 12.18
CA LEU A 359 -5.18 18.57 10.96
C LEU A 359 -3.67 18.62 11.24
N ILE A 360 -3.26 19.20 12.37
CA ILE A 360 -1.85 19.35 12.76
C ILE A 360 -1.48 18.34 13.85
N THR A 361 -2.39 18.07 14.79
CA THR A 361 -2.09 17.27 15.98
C THR A 361 -2.26 15.77 15.77
N SER A 362 -3.17 15.33 14.88
CA SER A 362 -3.41 13.91 14.60
C SER A 362 -2.34 13.30 13.68
N GLY A 363 -2.14 11.98 13.75
CA GLY A 363 -1.28 11.27 12.79
C GLY A 363 -1.83 11.36 11.38
N TYR A 364 -3.15 11.21 11.24
CA TYR A 364 -3.89 11.42 9.99
C TYR A 364 -3.51 12.75 9.31
N GLY A 365 -3.61 13.85 10.06
CA GLY A 365 -3.37 15.20 9.58
C GLY A 365 -1.93 15.42 9.13
N ARG A 366 -0.96 14.97 9.94
CA ARG A 366 0.47 15.04 9.58
C ARG A 366 0.78 14.29 8.28
N VAL A 367 0.24 13.09 8.12
CA VAL A 367 0.45 12.29 6.91
C VAL A 367 -0.22 12.94 5.70
N LEU A 368 -1.43 13.48 5.87
CA LEU A 368 -2.12 14.24 4.82
C LEU A 368 -1.28 15.44 4.37
N MET A 369 -0.68 16.20 5.30
CA MET A 369 0.20 17.33 4.96
C MET A 369 1.41 16.89 4.13
N VAL A 370 2.06 15.78 4.50
CA VAL A 370 3.17 15.21 3.72
C VAL A 370 2.71 14.84 2.31
N LYS A 371 1.57 14.17 2.17
CA LYS A 371 1.01 13.80 0.86
C LYS A 371 0.72 15.03 0.00
N VAL A 372 0.06 16.04 0.57
CA VAL A 372 -0.24 17.29 -0.13
C VAL A 372 1.03 18.00 -0.56
N LEU A 373 2.07 18.03 0.30
CA LEU A 373 3.38 18.60 -0.04
C LEU A 373 4.03 17.85 -1.22
N ILE A 374 4.07 16.51 -1.17
CA ILE A 374 4.66 15.69 -2.23
C ILE A 374 3.93 15.92 -3.56
N VAL A 375 2.60 15.86 -3.55
CA VAL A 375 1.77 16.06 -4.75
C VAL A 375 1.91 17.50 -5.27
N GLY A 376 1.93 18.50 -4.37
CA GLY A 376 2.11 19.91 -4.72
C GLY A 376 3.47 20.17 -5.37
N VAL A 377 4.55 19.64 -4.79
CA VAL A 377 5.90 19.70 -5.38
C VAL A 377 5.94 19.03 -6.76
N ALA A 378 5.31 17.87 -6.90
CA ALA A 378 5.26 17.14 -8.16
C ALA A 378 4.47 17.91 -9.25
N LEU A 379 3.35 18.54 -8.88
CA LEU A 379 2.55 19.39 -9.78
C LEU A 379 3.31 20.64 -10.21
N VAL A 380 3.92 21.37 -9.27
CA VAL A 380 4.75 22.55 -9.59
C VAL A 380 5.90 22.14 -10.50
N ALA A 381 6.56 21.02 -10.21
CA ALA A 381 7.63 20.47 -11.05
C ALA A 381 7.15 20.00 -12.43
N ALA A 382 5.87 19.66 -12.61
CA ALA A 382 5.29 19.33 -13.90
C ALA A 382 4.96 20.60 -14.71
N VAL A 383 4.37 21.62 -14.08
CA VAL A 383 3.98 22.90 -14.70
C VAL A 383 5.21 23.73 -15.08
N ALA A 384 6.27 23.71 -14.27
CA ALA A 384 7.47 24.51 -14.50
C ALA A 384 8.35 24.02 -15.68
N ARG A 385 8.02 22.90 -16.34
CA ARG A 385 8.86 22.31 -17.39
C ARG A 385 8.40 22.63 -18.79
N ARG A 386 9.34 23.07 -19.62
CA ARG A 386 9.11 23.52 -21.00
C ARG A 386 9.16 22.41 -22.06
N HIS A 387 9.69 21.22 -21.76
CA HIS A 387 9.86 20.14 -22.76
C HIS A 387 8.91 18.95 -22.54
N ARG A 388 8.33 18.43 -23.64
CA ARG A 388 7.33 17.33 -23.65
C ARG A 388 7.81 16.05 -22.93
N THR A 389 9.08 15.69 -23.04
CA THR A 389 9.64 14.49 -22.39
C THR A 389 9.76 14.67 -20.88
N GLU A 390 10.14 15.87 -20.44
CA GLU A 390 10.24 16.18 -19.02
C GLU A 390 8.87 16.27 -18.34
N PHE A 391 7.86 16.74 -19.08
CA PHE A 391 6.46 16.72 -18.66
C PHE A 391 5.93 15.29 -18.47
N ARG A 392 6.25 14.37 -19.40
CA ARG A 392 5.87 12.94 -19.28
C ARG A 392 6.49 12.28 -18.05
N ILE A 393 7.77 12.52 -17.78
CA ILE A 393 8.45 12.00 -16.58
C ILE A 393 7.84 12.60 -15.32
N ALA A 394 7.55 13.90 -15.30
CA ALA A 394 6.89 14.54 -14.17
C ALA A 394 5.49 13.97 -13.92
N MET A 395 4.71 13.68 -14.97
CA MET A 395 3.41 13.02 -14.85
C MET A 395 3.51 11.59 -14.30
N VAL A 396 4.54 10.82 -14.68
CA VAL A 396 4.80 9.49 -14.09
C VAL A 396 5.19 9.62 -12.61
N VAL A 397 5.97 10.63 -12.25
CA VAL A 397 6.33 10.90 -10.85
C VAL A 397 5.10 11.34 -10.05
N VAL A 398 4.21 12.15 -10.62
CA VAL A 398 2.91 12.50 -10.00
C VAL A 398 2.04 11.25 -9.87
N ALA A 399 2.04 10.33 -10.84
CA ALA A 399 1.33 9.06 -10.74
C ALA A 399 1.85 8.19 -9.61
N ALA A 400 3.17 8.00 -9.57
CA ALA A 400 3.82 7.25 -8.51
C ALA A 400 3.56 7.90 -7.14
N ALA A 401 3.66 9.23 -7.05
CA ALA A 401 3.38 10.00 -5.85
C ALA A 401 1.91 9.95 -5.43
N ALA A 402 0.97 9.96 -6.37
CA ALA A 402 -0.45 9.83 -6.09
C ALA A 402 -0.78 8.42 -5.59
N VAL A 403 -0.25 7.37 -6.25
CA VAL A 403 -0.40 5.99 -5.76
C VAL A 403 0.27 5.83 -4.38
N LEU A 404 1.41 6.48 -4.14
CA LEU A 404 2.08 6.54 -2.82
C LEU A 404 1.19 7.24 -1.78
N ALA A 405 0.53 8.33 -2.16
CA ALA A 405 -0.39 9.08 -1.31
C ALA A 405 -1.74 8.36 -1.09
N ALA A 406 -2.06 7.31 -1.87
CA ALA A 406 -3.26 6.49 -1.69
C ALA A 406 -3.16 5.53 -0.49
N LEU A 407 -1.98 5.39 0.12
CA LEU A 407 -1.84 4.66 1.38
C LEU A 407 -2.76 5.27 2.43
N PRO A 408 -3.57 4.51 3.18
CA PRO A 408 -4.29 5.09 4.30
C PRO A 408 -3.26 5.77 5.22
N PRO A 409 -3.51 7.01 5.66
CA PRO A 409 -2.64 7.58 6.66
C PRO A 409 -2.73 6.69 7.91
N PRO A 410 -1.59 6.33 8.50
CA PRO A 410 -1.61 5.79 9.84
C PRO A 410 -2.17 6.87 10.79
N ILE A 411 -3.01 6.45 11.73
CA ILE A 411 -3.94 7.32 12.48
C ILE A 411 -3.23 8.36 13.34
#